data_AF-A0A2V5LYE8-F1
#
_entry.id   AF-A0A2V5LYE8-F1
#
_cell.length_a   1.000
_cell.length_b   1.000
_cell.length_c   1.000
_cell.angle_alpha   90.00
_cell.angle_beta   90.00
_cell.angle_gamma   90.00
#
_symmetry.space_group_name_H-M   'P 1'
#
loop_
_entity.id
_entity.type
_entity.pdbx_description
1 polymer ?
#
loop_
_entity_poly.entity_id
_entity_poly.type
_entity_poly.pdbx_seq_one_letter_code
_entity_poly.pdbx_strand_id
1 'polypeptide(L)'
;MNDYSQPRPGKIEMHGNGLGVPSSEEVERRAREIAMIAERNPDEFTDADWKQARRELMGEENNMPPEETSDNADLTEEWSVVASSKGHRLPRPDADEEETVGEHLVIDGLEEAAHDQMLQARREEIEQEGDIL
;
A
#
# COMPACT_ATOMS: atom_id res chain seq x y z
N MET A 1 13.09 -9.13 -16.06
CA MET A 1 11.78 -8.47 -16.10
C MET A 1 11.32 -8.30 -14.66
N ASN A 2 11.18 -7.06 -14.17
CA ASN A 2 10.53 -6.77 -12.89
C ASN A 2 9.42 -5.77 -13.19
N ASP A 3 8.23 -6.28 -13.50
CA ASP A 3 7.01 -5.49 -13.69
C ASP A 3 6.39 -5.17 -12.33
N TYR A 4 7.03 -4.28 -11.57
CA TYR A 4 6.33 -3.60 -10.48
C TYR A 4 5.62 -2.40 -11.08
N SER A 5 4.42 -2.64 -11.63
CA SER A 5 3.46 -1.58 -11.91
C SER A 5 3.13 -0.91 -10.57
N GLN A 6 3.84 0.17 -10.24
CA GLN A 6 3.55 0.99 -9.08
C GLN A 6 2.08 1.43 -9.18
N PRO A 7 1.22 1.13 -8.20
CA PRO A 7 -0.17 1.55 -8.25
C PRO A 7 -0.19 3.08 -8.32
N ARG A 8 -0.95 3.63 -9.30
CA ARG A 8 -1.14 5.08 -9.38
C ARG A 8 -1.80 5.53 -8.08
N PRO A 9 -1.29 6.58 -7.41
CA PRO A 9 -1.83 7.01 -6.12
C PRO A 9 -3.33 7.33 -6.27
N GLY A 10 -4.18 6.64 -5.51
CA GLY A 10 -5.63 6.83 -5.49
C GLY A 10 -6.47 5.73 -6.15
N LYS A 11 -5.87 4.69 -6.76
CA LYS A 11 -6.63 3.55 -7.31
C LYS A 11 -6.99 2.54 -6.21
N ILE A 12 -8.25 2.14 -6.12
CA ILE A 12 -8.75 1.12 -5.19
C ILE A 12 -9.01 -0.15 -6.01
N GLU A 13 -8.22 -1.20 -5.78
CA GLU A 13 -8.38 -2.49 -6.46
C GLU A 13 -9.09 -3.49 -5.53
N MET A 14 -10.16 -4.13 -6.00
CA MET A 14 -10.98 -5.05 -5.18
C MET A 14 -10.28 -6.40 -4.99
N HIS A 15 -9.54 -6.85 -6.02
CA HIS A 15 -8.79 -8.10 -6.04
C HIS A 15 -7.27 -7.89 -6.04
N GLY A 16 -6.83 -6.65 -5.76
CA GLY A 16 -5.42 -6.35 -5.60
C GLY A 16 -4.83 -7.15 -4.45
N ASN A 17 -3.73 -7.86 -4.71
CA ASN A 17 -2.86 -8.33 -3.64
C ASN A 17 -2.21 -7.08 -3.04
N GLY A 18 -2.87 -6.47 -2.06
CA GLY A 18 -2.24 -5.45 -1.24
C GLY A 18 -0.92 -6.00 -0.72
N LEU A 19 0.12 -5.17 -0.68
CA LEU A 19 1.47 -5.61 -0.25
C LEU A 19 1.50 -6.18 1.18
N GLY A 20 0.39 -6.08 1.92
CA GLY A 20 0.16 -6.77 3.17
C GLY A 20 1.22 -6.42 4.22
N VAL A 21 1.22 -7.19 5.30
CA VAL A 21 2.40 -7.25 6.16
C VAL A 21 3.37 -8.24 5.49
N PRO A 22 4.63 -7.86 5.23
CA PRO A 22 5.63 -8.77 4.70
C PRO A 22 5.67 -10.08 5.49
N SER A 23 5.65 -11.20 4.78
CA SER A 23 5.79 -12.53 5.34
C SER A 23 7.18 -12.72 5.97
N SER A 24 7.33 -13.69 6.87
CA SER A 24 8.63 -14.00 7.47
C SER A 24 9.66 -14.48 6.44
N GLU A 25 9.23 -15.11 5.34
CA GLU A 25 10.10 -15.54 4.25
C GLU A 25 10.67 -14.33 3.48
N GLU A 26 9.88 -13.27 3.29
CA GLU A 26 10.35 -12.03 2.65
C GLU A 26 11.35 -11.28 3.53
N VAL A 27 11.13 -11.29 4.86
CA VAL A 27 12.09 -10.75 5.83
C VAL A 27 13.39 -11.55 5.83
N GLU A 28 13.31 -12.88 5.77
CA GLU A 28 14.48 -13.75 5.70
C GLU A 28 15.28 -13.51 4.41
N ARG A 29 14.60 -13.51 3.26
CA ARG A 29 15.22 -13.21 1.96
C ARG A 29 15.97 -11.89 2.03
N ARG A 30 15.37 -10.86 2.63
CA ARG A 30 16.00 -9.55 2.80
C ARG A 30 17.19 -9.59 3.77
N ALA A 31 17.12 -10.35 4.86
CA ALA A 31 18.24 -10.52 5.79
C ALA A 31 19.46 -11.19 5.12
N ARG A 32 19.22 -12.21 4.28
CA ARG A 32 20.27 -12.85 3.47
C ARG A 32 20.90 -11.88 2.47
N GLU A 33 20.08 -11.06 1.81
CA GLU A 33 20.56 -9.99 0.92
C GLU A 33 21.46 -8.98 1.67
N ILE A 34 21.07 -8.56 2.87
CA ILE A 34 21.87 -7.64 3.69
C ILE A 34 23.22 -8.28 4.06
N ALA A 35 23.23 -9.55 4.45
CA ALA A 35 24.47 -10.28 4.72
C ALA A 35 25.38 -10.34 3.48
N MET A 36 24.80 -10.60 2.30
CA MET A 36 25.53 -10.59 1.02
C MET A 36 26.11 -9.21 0.67
N ILE A 37 25.35 -8.13 0.88
CA ILE A 37 25.81 -6.74 0.68
C ILE A 37 26.97 -6.41 1.60
N ALA A 38 26.96 -6.96 2.83
CA ALA A 38 28.04 -6.82 3.80
C ALA A 38 29.23 -7.77 3.54
N GLU A 39 29.30 -8.39 2.36
CA GLU A 39 30.34 -9.36 1.96
C GLU A 39 30.45 -10.57 2.91
N ARG A 40 29.35 -10.94 3.58
CA ARG A 40 29.24 -12.14 4.43
C ARG A 40 28.47 -13.26 3.73
N ASN A 41 28.58 -14.46 4.28
CA ASN A 41 27.81 -15.61 3.81
C ASN A 41 26.30 -15.35 4.03
N PRO A 42 25.45 -15.39 2.97
CA PRO A 42 24.02 -15.15 3.10
C PRO A 42 23.31 -16.17 3.99
N ASP A 43 23.82 -17.40 4.08
CA ASP A 43 23.22 -18.44 4.94
C ASP A 43 23.58 -18.29 6.42
N GLU A 44 24.50 -17.36 6.75
CA GLU A 44 24.91 -17.01 8.11
C GLU A 44 24.49 -15.57 8.48
N PHE A 45 23.30 -15.16 8.05
CA PHE A 45 22.73 -13.88 8.44
C PHE A 45 22.53 -13.81 9.96
N THR A 46 22.74 -12.64 10.53
CA THR A 46 22.70 -12.41 11.97
C THR A 46 21.36 -11.82 12.40
N ASP A 47 21.08 -11.84 13.72
CA ASP A 47 19.92 -11.14 14.30
C ASP A 47 19.88 -9.64 13.94
N ALA A 48 21.04 -9.02 13.71
CA ALA A 48 21.12 -7.63 13.28
C ALA A 48 20.58 -7.45 11.84
N ASP A 49 20.94 -8.37 10.94
CA ASP A 49 20.46 -8.37 9.55
C ASP A 49 18.95 -8.61 9.50
N TRP A 50 18.45 -9.51 10.34
CA TRP A 50 17.01 -9.76 10.49
C TRP A 50 16.26 -8.53 10.98
N LYS A 51 16.76 -7.86 12.02
CA LYS A 51 16.15 -6.63 12.54
C LYS A 51 16.16 -5.51 11.51
N GLN A 52 17.25 -5.37 10.75
CA GLN A 52 17.34 -4.39 9.67
C GLN A 52 16.36 -4.71 8.55
N ALA A 53 16.30 -5.96 8.09
CA ALA A 53 15.33 -6.41 7.09
C ALA A 53 13.88 -6.11 7.51
N ARG A 54 13.55 -6.40 8.77
CA ARG A 54 12.23 -6.12 9.35
C ARG A 54 11.91 -4.63 9.35
N ARG A 55 12.87 -3.78 9.69
CA ARG A 55 12.71 -2.31 9.67
C ARG A 55 12.56 -1.76 8.24
N GLU A 56 13.31 -2.29 7.28
CA GLU A 56 13.22 -1.85 5.88
C GLU A 56 11.88 -2.23 5.26
N LEU A 57 11.34 -3.41 5.57
CA LEU A 57 10.10 -3.90 4.98
C LEU A 57 8.84 -3.43 5.72
N MET A 58 8.87 -3.33 7.05
CA MET A 58 7.71 -2.90 7.85
C MET A 58 7.76 -1.42 8.28
N GLY A 59 8.87 -0.73 8.03
CA GLY A 59 9.11 0.60 8.58
C GLY A 59 9.57 0.57 10.04
N GLU A 60 9.66 1.74 10.64
CA GLU A 60 10.02 1.89 12.04
C GLU A 60 8.81 1.55 12.92
N GLU A 61 9.01 0.71 13.95
CA GLU A 61 7.96 0.41 14.91
C GLU A 61 7.67 1.66 15.76
N ASN A 62 6.75 2.49 15.29
CA ASN A 62 6.24 3.59 16.07
C ASN A 62 5.21 3.04 17.07
N ASN A 63 5.64 2.85 18.31
CA ASN A 63 4.76 2.42 19.40
C ASN A 63 3.97 3.60 20.02
N MET A 64 4.19 4.83 19.54
CA MET A 64 3.37 5.96 19.94
C MET A 64 2.09 5.99 19.09
N PRO A 65 0.95 6.32 19.70
CA PRO A 65 -0.24 6.67 18.94
C PRO A 65 0.11 7.74 17.91
N PRO A 66 -0.45 7.68 16.68
CA PRO A 66 -0.13 8.67 15.65
C PRO A 66 -0.48 10.11 16.07
N GLU A 67 -1.41 10.30 17.02
CA GLU A 67 -1.71 11.59 17.63
C GLU A 67 -0.65 12.14 18.60
N GLU A 68 0.24 11.30 19.14
CA GLU A 68 1.13 11.67 20.25
C GLU A 68 2.58 11.81 19.75
N THR A 69 2.84 12.91 19.04
CA THR A 69 4.19 13.31 18.63
C THR A 69 4.84 14.19 19.71
N SER A 70 6.17 14.36 19.67
CA SER A 70 6.89 15.31 20.54
C SER A 70 6.31 16.73 20.48
N ASP A 71 5.72 17.09 19.34
CA ASP A 71 5.15 18.40 19.08
C ASP A 71 3.75 18.56 19.70
N ASN A 72 3.10 17.47 20.08
CA ASN A 72 1.75 17.44 20.67
C ASN A 72 1.72 16.75 22.04
N ALA A 73 2.86 16.40 22.64
CA ALA A 73 2.91 15.74 23.95
C ALA A 73 2.46 16.68 25.10
N ASP A 74 2.57 18.00 24.90
CA ASP A 74 2.08 19.03 25.81
C ASP A 74 0.84 19.71 25.21
N LEU A 75 -0.29 18.99 25.20
CA LEU A 75 -1.59 19.59 24.88
C LEU A 75 -2.03 20.49 26.05
N THR A 76 -1.60 21.75 26.05
CA THR A 76 -2.30 22.77 26.83
C THR A 76 -3.75 22.84 26.35
N GLU A 77 -4.70 22.85 27.29
CA GLU A 77 -6.15 22.91 27.04
C GLU A 77 -6.57 24.19 26.30
N GLU A 78 -6.20 24.35 25.04
CA GLU A 78 -6.62 25.47 24.19
C GLU A 78 -7.86 25.08 23.38
N TRP A 79 -8.85 24.47 24.04
CA TRP A 79 -10.13 24.09 23.43
C TRP A 79 -11.11 25.29 23.31
N SER A 80 -10.62 26.52 23.38
CA SER A 80 -11.43 27.74 23.17
C SER A 80 -11.13 28.40 21.82
N VAL A 81 -11.15 27.62 20.74
CA VAL A 81 -11.04 28.16 19.38
C VAL A 81 -12.36 28.82 18.99
N VAL A 82 -12.50 30.12 19.28
CA VAL A 82 -13.56 30.94 18.70
C VAL A 82 -13.25 31.12 17.21
N ALA A 83 -14.14 30.65 16.34
CA ALA A 83 -14.00 30.84 14.90
C ALA A 83 -13.87 32.35 14.58
N SER A 84 -12.65 32.79 14.26
CA SER A 84 -12.36 34.20 13.99
C SER A 84 -13.02 34.72 12.71
N SER A 85 -13.44 33.81 11.80
CA SER A 85 -14.06 34.18 10.53
C SER A 85 -15.25 33.28 10.19
N LYS A 86 -16.18 33.79 9.37
CA LYS A 86 -17.36 33.06 8.87
C LYS A 86 -17.04 31.98 7.83
N GLY A 87 -15.75 31.71 7.55
CA GLY A 87 -15.31 30.87 6.45
C GLY A 87 -15.60 31.49 5.08
N HIS A 88 -14.86 31.07 4.06
CA HIS A 88 -15.11 31.46 2.66
C HIS A 88 -15.26 30.20 1.82
N ARG A 89 -16.34 30.14 1.02
CA ARG A 89 -16.55 29.04 0.07
C ARG A 89 -15.60 29.24 -1.09
N LEU A 90 -14.61 28.37 -1.22
CA LEU A 90 -13.75 28.37 -2.39
C LEU A 90 -14.60 28.09 -3.64
N PRO A 91 -14.39 28.84 -4.74
CA PRO A 91 -14.99 28.49 -6.02
C PRO A 91 -14.56 27.07 -6.35
N ARG A 92 -15.55 26.22 -6.65
CA ARG A 92 -15.27 24.87 -7.12
C ARG A 92 -14.65 25.03 -8.50
N PRO A 93 -13.39 24.65 -8.70
CA PRO A 93 -12.87 24.56 -10.05
C PRO A 93 -13.77 23.55 -10.79
N ASP A 94 -14.17 23.90 -12.02
CA ASP A 94 -14.52 22.92 -13.06
C ASP A 94 -15.77 22.05 -12.84
N ALA A 95 -16.93 22.69 -12.62
CA ALA A 95 -18.22 22.04 -12.88
C ALA A 95 -18.58 21.95 -14.37
N ASP A 96 -17.67 22.41 -15.26
CA ASP A 96 -17.85 22.54 -16.71
C ASP A 96 -16.81 21.73 -17.51
N GLU A 97 -16.16 20.72 -16.91
CA GLU A 97 -15.35 19.75 -17.66
C GLU A 97 -16.23 18.52 -17.95
N GLU A 98 -16.35 18.16 -19.24
CA GLU A 98 -17.24 17.11 -19.73
C GLU A 98 -16.87 15.69 -19.25
N GLU A 99 -15.74 15.53 -18.56
CA GLU A 99 -15.32 14.28 -17.95
C GLU A 99 -14.94 14.50 -16.47
N THR A 100 -15.77 13.98 -15.58
CA THR A 100 -15.55 14.11 -14.13
C THR A 100 -14.66 12.99 -13.61
N VAL A 101 -13.92 13.23 -12.51
CA VAL A 101 -13.18 12.19 -11.78
C VAL A 101 -14.07 10.97 -11.46
N GLY A 102 -15.36 11.18 -11.23
CA GLY A 102 -16.32 10.10 -11.01
C GLY A 102 -16.52 9.19 -12.23
N GLU A 103 -16.52 9.74 -13.44
CA GLU A 103 -16.66 8.95 -14.67
C GLU A 103 -15.42 8.11 -14.93
N HIS A 104 -14.22 8.65 -14.72
CA HIS A 104 -12.99 7.88 -14.77
C HIS A 104 -13.00 6.70 -13.78
N LEU A 105 -13.43 6.93 -12.54
CA LEU A 105 -13.53 5.86 -11.53
C LEU A 105 -14.50 4.75 -11.95
N VAL A 106 -15.60 5.11 -12.60
CA VAL A 106 -16.57 4.13 -13.12
C VAL A 106 -15.97 3.33 -14.27
N ILE A 107 -15.27 3.97 -15.20
CA ILE A 107 -14.62 3.31 -16.34
C ILE A 107 -13.52 2.36 -15.84
N ASP A 108 -12.63 2.84 -14.96
CA ASP A 108 -11.54 2.04 -14.40
C ASP A 108 -12.08 0.79 -13.67
N GLY A 109 -13.17 0.94 -12.91
CA GLY A 109 -13.82 -0.18 -12.22
C GLY A 109 -14.45 -1.22 -13.17
N LEU A 110 -15.01 -0.78 -14.31
CA LEU A 110 -15.54 -1.68 -15.34
C LEU A 110 -14.43 -2.48 -16.02
N GLU A 111 -13.31 -1.83 -16.35
CA GLU A 111 -12.14 -2.48 -16.95
C GLU A 111 -11.53 -3.51 -16.00
N GLU A 112 -11.42 -3.19 -14.70
CA GLU A 112 -10.92 -4.11 -13.67
C GLU A 112 -11.84 -5.34 -13.51
N ALA A 113 -13.16 -5.12 -13.40
CA ALA A 113 -14.12 -6.21 -13.29
C ALA A 113 -14.08 -7.15 -14.50
N ALA A 114 -13.92 -6.61 -15.71
CA ALA A 114 -13.77 -7.41 -16.92
C ALA A 114 -12.46 -8.22 -16.91
N HIS A 115 -11.37 -7.61 -16.46
CA HIS A 115 -10.08 -8.29 -16.32
C HIS A 115 -10.16 -9.46 -15.33
N ASP A 116 -10.80 -9.27 -14.17
CA ASP A 116 -10.94 -10.32 -13.17
C ASP A 116 -11.81 -11.48 -13.67
N GLN A 117 -12.87 -11.20 -14.42
CA GLN A 117 -13.67 -12.24 -15.08
C GLN A 117 -12.84 -13.07 -16.07
N MET A 118 -11.98 -12.42 -16.86
CA MET A 118 -11.08 -13.14 -17.78
C MET A 118 -10.11 -14.04 -17.03
N LEU A 119 -9.53 -13.57 -15.92
CA LEU A 119 -8.62 -14.37 -15.09
C LEU A 119 -9.33 -15.54 -14.42
N GLN A 120 -10.55 -15.35 -13.92
CA GLN A 120 -11.36 -16.41 -13.32
C GLN A 120 -11.70 -17.49 -14.35
N ALA A 121 -12.22 -17.10 -15.52
CA ALA A 121 -12.52 -18.04 -16.60
C ALA A 121 -11.30 -18.87 -16.99
N ARG A 122 -10.11 -18.23 -17.09
CA ARG A 122 -8.88 -18.94 -17.43
C ARG A 122 -8.44 -19.93 -16.34
N ARG A 123 -8.64 -19.60 -15.06
CA ARG A 123 -8.34 -20.51 -13.93
C ARG A 123 -9.28 -21.71 -13.93
N GLU A 124 -10.58 -21.48 -14.13
CA GLU A 124 -11.59 -22.54 -14.21
C GLU A 124 -11.33 -23.52 -15.38
N GLU A 125 -10.91 -23.01 -16.54
CA GLU A 125 -10.48 -23.86 -17.67
C GLU A 125 -9.31 -24.77 -17.30
N ILE A 126 -8.28 -24.23 -16.63
CA ILE A 126 -7.10 -24.98 -16.22
C ILE A 126 -7.45 -26.04 -15.17
N GLU A 127 -8.32 -25.70 -14.21
CA GLU A 127 -8.80 -26.65 -13.21
C GLU A 127 -9.60 -27.78 -13.85
N GLN A 128 -10.50 -27.47 -14.79
CA GLN A 128 -11.22 -28.49 -15.55
C GLN A 128 -10.28 -29.35 -16.39
N GLU A 129 -9.30 -28.79 -17.10
CA GLU A 129 -8.32 -29.57 -17.87
C GLU A 129 -7.44 -30.46 -16.98
N GLY A 130 -7.11 -30.02 -15.76
CA GLY A 130 -6.35 -30.79 -14.78
C GLY A 130 -7.11 -31.94 -14.13
N ASP A 131 -8.43 -31.82 -13.97
CA ASP A 131 -9.33 -32.85 -13.43
C ASP A 131 -9.68 -33.95 -14.46
N ILE A 132 -9.33 -33.75 -15.74
CA ILE A 132 -9.59 -34.71 -16.84
C ILE A 132 -8.41 -35.67 -17.07
N LEU A 133 -7.37 -35.67 -16.21
CA LEU A 133 -6.22 -36.60 -16.22
C LEU A 133 -6.20 -37.53 -15.00
#